data_AF-A0A9P6CS49-F1
#
_entry.id   AF-A0A9P6CS49-F1
#
_cell.length_a   1.000
_cell.length_b   1.000
_cell.length_c   1.000
_cell.angle_alpha   90.00
_cell.angle_beta   90.00
_cell.angle_gamma   90.00
#
_symmetry.space_group_name_H-M   'P 1'
#
loop_
_entity.id
_entity.type
_entity.pdbx_description
1 polymer ?
#
loop_
_entity_poly.entity_id
_entity_poly.type
_entity_poly.pdbx_seq_one_letter_code
_entity_poly.pdbx_strand_id
1 'polypeptide(L)'
;MQTLSEVRAADVEYLVRQTMYTGYQWSSLIAPPAYIVYIIARKGRGDLSINKILRATWIGGFSGAAISGGGAYMGFPLDRLGILT
;
A
#
# COMPACT_ATOMS: atom_id res chain seq x y z
N MET A 1 8.84 10.63 32.62
CA MET A 1 9.70 11.00 31.47
C MET A 1 9.62 9.86 30.48
N GLN A 2 9.15 10.13 29.25
CA GLN A 2 9.22 9.11 28.20
C GLN A 2 10.68 8.92 27.78
N THR A 3 11.07 7.66 27.55
CA THR A 3 12.42 7.34 27.08
C THR A 3 12.53 7.58 25.56
N LEU A 4 13.74 7.84 25.05
CA LEU A 4 13.96 8.03 23.61
C LEU A 4 13.46 6.84 22.77
N SER A 5 13.49 5.62 23.33
CA SER A 5 12.94 4.43 22.69
C SER A 5 11.41 4.45 22.58
N GLU A 6 10.70 4.99 23.57
CA GLU A 6 9.25 5.09 23.57
C GLU A 6 8.77 6.14 22.56
N VAL A 7 9.43 7.30 22.52
CA VAL A 7 9.14 8.36 21.53
C VAL A 7 9.35 7.80 20.11
N ARG A 8 10.47 7.12 19.87
CA ARG A 8 10.74 6.49 18.58
C ARG A 8 9.71 5.43 18.20
N ALA A 9 9.27 4.61 19.14
CA ALA A 9 8.27 3.58 18.86
C ALA A 9 6.94 4.20 18.41
N ALA A 10 6.54 5.30 19.05
CA ALA A 10 5.34 6.06 18.67
C ALA A 10 5.47 6.68 17.27
N ASP A 11 6.63 7.25 16.94
CA ASP A 11 6.87 7.83 15.61
C ASP A 11 6.82 6.78 14.50
N VAL A 12 7.45 5.62 14.70
CA VAL A 12 7.40 4.50 13.75
C VAL A 12 5.97 4.03 13.54
N GLU A 13 5.21 3.85 14.63
CA GLU A 13 3.82 3.42 14.55
C GLU A 13 2.97 4.41 13.76
N TYR A 14 3.13 5.72 14.03
CA TYR A 14 2.43 6.77 13.31
C TYR A 14 2.74 6.75 11.81
N LEU A 15 4.02 6.70 11.45
CA LEU A 15 4.46 6.68 10.06
C LEU A 15 3.98 5.44 9.32
N VAL A 16 4.10 4.26 9.92
CA VAL A 16 3.63 2.99 9.32
C VAL A 16 2.13 3.05 9.09
N ARG A 17 1.33 3.52 10.05
CA ARG A 17 -0.12 3.67 9.88
C ARG A 17 -0.45 4.63 8.75
N GLN A 18 0.21 5.79 8.71
CA GLN A 18 0.01 6.80 7.68
C GLN A 18 0.33 6.23 6.28
N THR A 19 1.48 5.59 6.11
CA THR A 19 1.88 5.03 4.81
C THR A 19 0.98 3.87 4.40
N MET A 20 0.50 3.04 5.34
CA MET A 20 -0.50 2.01 5.06
C MET A 20 -1.80 2.62 4.51
N TYR A 21 -2.32 3.69 5.13
CA TYR A 21 -3.52 4.37 4.64
C TYR A 21 -3.31 4.99 3.26
N THR A 22 -2.20 5.69 3.05
CA THR A 22 -1.87 6.28 1.75
C THR A 22 -1.71 5.20 0.69
N GLY A 23 -1.01 4.10 1.01
CA GLY A 23 -0.83 2.96 0.12
C GLY A 23 -2.16 2.30 -0.26
N TYR A 24 -3.06 2.12 0.72
CA TYR A 24 -4.41 1.62 0.48
C TYR A 24 -5.19 2.52 -0.48
N GLN A 25 -5.20 3.83 -0.25
CA GLN A 25 -5.95 4.78 -1.05
C GLN A 25 -5.49 4.79 -2.51
N TRP A 26 -4.18 4.92 -2.74
CA TRP A 26 -3.62 4.96 -4.09
C TRP A 26 -3.79 3.65 -4.84
N SER A 27 -3.50 2.53 -4.20
CA SER A 27 -3.66 1.22 -4.84
C SER A 27 -5.12 0.88 -5.13
N SER A 28 -6.06 1.25 -4.24
CA SER A 28 -7.50 1.09 -4.48
C SER A 28 -8.01 1.97 -5.61
N LEU A 29 -7.42 3.16 -5.81
CA LEU A 29 -7.78 4.04 -6.92
C LEU A 29 -7.30 3.49 -8.27
N ILE A 30 -6.08 2.93 -8.31
CA ILE A 30 -5.44 2.44 -9.53
C ILE A 30 -5.91 1.03 -9.92
N ALA A 31 -6.19 0.17 -8.93
CA ALA A 31 -6.57 -1.22 -9.17
C ALA A 31 -7.77 -1.41 -10.14
N PRO A 32 -8.91 -0.71 -9.99
CA PRO A 32 -10.03 -0.88 -10.90
C PRO A 32 -9.72 -0.55 -12.36
N PRO A 33 -9.16 0.63 -12.73
CA PRO A 33 -8.81 0.90 -14.13
C PRO A 33 -7.72 -0.05 -14.65
N ALA A 34 -6.72 -0.40 -13.83
CA ALA A 34 -5.70 -1.37 -14.23
C ALA A 34 -6.29 -2.76 -14.52
N TYR A 35 -7.23 -3.22 -13.70
CA TYR A 35 -7.90 -4.50 -13.89
C TYR A 35 -8.83 -4.51 -15.11
N ILE A 36 -9.50 -3.39 -15.40
CA ILE A 36 -10.30 -3.23 -16.62
C ILE A 36 -9.41 -3.36 -17.86
N VAL A 37 -8.28 -2.65 -17.90
CA VAL A 37 -7.31 -2.74 -19.01
C VAL A 37 -6.82 -4.18 -19.15
N TYR A 38 -6.48 -4.85 -18.05
CA TYR A 38 -6.06 -6.24 -18.05
C TYR A 38 -7.11 -7.18 -18.65
N ILE A 39 -8.37 -7.09 -18.23
CA ILE A 39 -9.44 -7.92 -18.78
C ILE A 39 -9.64 -7.65 -20.27
N ILE A 40 -9.71 -6.38 -20.68
CA ILE A 40 -9.92 -6.03 -22.08
C ILE A 40 -8.80 -6.59 -22.95
N ALA A 41 -7.54 -6.45 -22.52
CA ALA A 41 -6.38 -6.91 -23.27
C ALA A 41 -6.23 -8.44 -23.33
N ARG A 42 -6.66 -9.17 -22.29
CA ARG A 42 -6.40 -10.62 -22.16
C ARG A 42 -7.60 -11.52 -22.36
N LYS A 43 -8.80 -11.07 -22.01
CA LYS A 43 -10.01 -11.89 -21.96
C LYS A 43 -11.15 -11.34 -22.82
N GLY A 44 -11.04 -10.09 -23.25
CA GLY A 44 -12.08 -9.39 -23.99
C GLY A 44 -13.20 -8.86 -23.10
N ARG A 45 -14.12 -8.11 -23.71
CA ARG A 45 -15.15 -7.33 -23.00
C ARG A 45 -16.22 -8.19 -22.32
N GLY A 46 -16.42 -9.44 -22.77
CA GLY A 46 -17.41 -10.36 -22.21
C GLY A 46 -17.10 -10.86 -20.80
N ASP A 47 -15.85 -10.75 -20.34
CA ASP A 47 -15.45 -11.17 -18.99
C ASP A 47 -15.49 -10.04 -17.94
N LEU A 48 -15.85 -8.82 -18.36
CA LEU A 48 -15.99 -7.66 -17.47
C LEU A 48 -17.18 -7.88 -16.52
N SER A 49 -16.89 -7.86 -15.22
CA SER A 49 -17.87 -7.99 -14.17
C SER A 49 -17.54 -7.06 -13.02
N ILE A 50 -18.56 -6.36 -12.51
CA ILE A 50 -18.45 -5.44 -11.38
C ILE A 50 -17.88 -6.17 -10.15
N ASN A 51 -18.32 -7.41 -9.88
CA ASN A 51 -17.82 -8.20 -8.76
C ASN A 51 -16.31 -8.48 -8.87
N LYS A 52 -15.81 -8.74 -10.09
CA LYS A 52 -14.37 -8.97 -10.30
C LYS A 52 -13.56 -7.68 -10.13
N ILE A 53 -14.07 -6.56 -10.64
CA ILE A 53 -13.45 -5.24 -10.49
C ILE A 53 -13.39 -4.85 -9.02
N LEU A 54 -14.50 -4.99 -8.28
CA LEU A 54 -14.55 -4.70 -6.85
C LEU A 54 -13.57 -5.57 -6.06
N ARG A 55 -13.51 -6.87 -6.37
CA ARG A 55 -12.53 -7.79 -5.74
C ARG A 55 -11.10 -7.35 -6.04
N ALA A 56 -10.81 -6.94 -7.27
CA ALA A 56 -9.50 -6.42 -7.65
C ALA A 56 -9.15 -5.13 -6.88
N THR A 57 -10.12 -4.24 -6.65
CA THR A 57 -9.94 -3.04 -5.82
C THR A 57 -9.55 -3.40 -4.39
N TRP A 58 -10.28 -4.32 -3.74
CA TRP A 58 -9.96 -4.75 -2.37
C TRP A 58 -8.58 -5.41 -2.29
N ILE A 59 -8.24 -6.28 -3.24
CA ILE A 59 -6.93 -6.93 -3.30
C ILE A 59 -5.83 -5.88 -3.52
N GLY A 60 -6.05 -4.93 -4.43
CA GLY A 60 -5.13 -3.83 -4.70
C GLY A 60 -4.90 -2.99 -3.45
N GLY A 61 -5.97 -2.51 -2.82
CA GLY A 61 -5.96 -1.77 -1.56
C GLY A 61 -5.15 -2.45 -0.47
N PHE A 62 -5.46 -3.72 -0.20
CA PHE A 62 -4.76 -4.49 0.83
C PHE A 62 -3.28 -4.69 0.51
N SER A 63 -2.95 -4.99 -0.75
CA SER A 63 -1.57 -5.16 -1.21
C SER A 63 -0.78 -3.85 -1.08
N GLY A 64 -1.38 -2.72 -1.48
CA GLY A 64 -0.76 -1.41 -1.37
C GLY A 64 -0.48 -1.03 0.08
N ALA A 65 -1.43 -1.26 0.98
CA ALA A 65 -1.24 -1.03 2.42
C ALA A 65 -0.09 -1.88 2.99
N ALA A 66 -0.04 -3.17 2.66
CA ALA A 66 0.99 -4.07 3.16
C ALA A 66 2.40 -3.68 2.66
N ILE A 67 2.54 -3.35 1.37
CA ILE A 67 3.82 -2.97 0.78
C ILE A 67 4.31 -1.64 1.34
N SER A 68 3.45 -0.62 1.42
CA SER A 68 3.85 0.70 1.92
C SER A 68 4.13 0.71 3.41
N GLY A 69 3.34 -0.02 4.21
CA GLY A 69 3.58 -0.18 5.65
C GLY A 69 4.87 -0.94 5.94
N GLY A 70 5.08 -2.08 5.27
CA GLY A 70 6.31 -2.86 5.38
C GLY A 70 7.54 -2.06 4.93
N GLY A 71 7.43 -1.35 3.81
CA GLY A 71 8.49 -0.47 3.31
C GLY A 71 8.83 0.66 4.28
N ALA A 72 7.84 1.30 4.90
CA ALA A 72 8.09 2.33 5.91
C ALA A 72 8.74 1.76 7.17
N TYR A 73 8.30 0.60 7.63
CA TYR A 73 8.89 -0.08 8.79
C TYR A 73 10.34 -0.49 8.54
N MET A 74 10.67 -0.95 7.33
CA MET A 74 12.04 -1.29 6.93
C MET A 74 12.90 -0.07 6.57
N GLY A 75 12.29 1.02 6.11
CA GLY A 75 12.97 2.27 5.74
C GLY A 75 13.46 3.08 6.94
N PHE A 76 12.68 3.12 8.03
CA PHE A 76 13.02 3.81 9.28
C PHE A 76 14.29 3.28 10.02
N PRO A 77 14.72 2.02 9.82
CA PRO A 77 16.07 1.61 10.22
C PRO A 77 17.15 1.85 9.16
N LEU A 78 16.80 2.09 7.89
CA LEU A 78 17.74 2.23 6.75
C LEU A 78 18.19 3.67 6.49
N ASP A 79 17.32 4.66 6.68
CA ASP A 79 17.65 6.09 6.67
C ASP A 79 18.77 6.43 7.68
N ARG A 80 18.80 5.73 8.81
CA ARG A 80 19.82 5.84 9.85
C ARG A 80 21.18 5.23 9.45
N LEU A 81 21.22 4.33 8.47
CA LEU A 81 22.44 3.70 7.97
C LEU A 81 23.09 4.48 6.82
N GLY A 82 22.47 5.58 6.36
CA GLY A 82 23.00 6.41 5.27
C GLY A 82 22.94 5.75 3.88
N ILE A 83 22.12 4.71 3.71
CA ILE A 83 22.05 3.90 2.49
C ILE A 83 21.04 4.49 1.48
N LEU A 84 20.09 5.31 1.95
CA LEU A 84 19.12 5.99 1.10
C LEU A 84 19.04 7.47 1.54
N THR A 85 19.66 8.36 0.76
CA THR A 85 19.52 9.83 0.81
C THR A 85 18.88 10.30 -0.49
#